data_AF-A0AAD7U8L5-F1
#
_entry.id   AF-A0AAD7U8L5-F1
#
_cell.length_a   1.000
_cell.length_b   1.000
_cell.length_c   1.000
_cell.angle_alpha   90.00
_cell.angle_beta   90.00
_cell.angle_gamma   90.00
#
_symmetry.space_group_name_H-M   'P 1'
#
loop_
_entity.id
_entity.type
_entity.pdbx_description
1 polymer ?
#
loop_
_entity_poly.entity_id
_entity_poly.type
_entity_poly.pdbx_seq_one_letter_code
_entity_poly.pdbx_strand_id
1 'polypeptide(L)'
;MLWLVLGVARAGWVDPDSPRSARTTVSLVDRVEVPLVFSDEFEVEGREFDDGFDPRWTAIHKNDYTNAALHYYHQEYVRTSNGFLNVTTDAVETEFESLQLSKRRKGKIKAKTLKKEFRSGMVQTWNKFCFSGGILEVRVKLPGRHDVGGLWPATWLMGNLARSTYVASSDYMWPWSYDRCDRANQIRQEISACKPSPHYGLDANRGRGAPEIDLLEVMPGSGWLPWGLKKPYVSTSLQVAPGKTNPRPSNGDRPHPGQWYEGLRFGKNSSINVFFYGLKLDHHDETSYVADAISGNTPIRETHFTDFHTFRLEWEPRGYINWYVDDFFLYGIDDESLGECTGAHVPDEPSYLLINTAMSSTWGFPFPCPPGCDCKCHDCVNPKCKCAMPPGFCETLPAHFLVDYVRVYQRPQHKLGCSTDTHPTKRFIQGHSDRYSDPDVRASRKRPLRDVEVGGGPCRVDSDCGGGGGGGGSACRRRRCDCKEGATGPTCRAAAAHDDVIYDDLDDIHVFDDLRRFYAPPAMDRLCLAFLLLILAIVVAHVARTKHQRGLYDY
;
A
#
# COMPACT_ATOMS: atom_id res chain seq x y z
N MET A 1 -16.28 -28.13 26.58
CA MET A 1 -15.61 -27.67 27.81
C MET A 1 -14.36 -28.52 28.04
N LEU A 2 -13.29 -28.26 27.26
CA LEU A 2 -11.89 -28.61 27.52
C LEU A 2 -11.06 -28.04 26.35
N TRP A 3 -10.88 -26.72 26.34
CA TRP A 3 -9.87 -26.03 25.53
C TRP A 3 -9.19 -25.03 26.46
N LEU A 4 -8.37 -25.55 27.36
CA LEU A 4 -7.50 -24.74 28.19
C LEU A 4 -6.24 -25.56 28.51
N VAL A 5 -5.11 -24.92 28.20
CA VAL A 5 -3.72 -25.23 28.59
C VAL A 5 -2.95 -26.20 27.69
N LEU A 6 -2.21 -25.63 26.72
CA LEU A 6 -0.73 -25.66 26.60
C LEU A 6 -0.35 -24.87 25.32
N GLY A 7 0.45 -23.82 25.48
CA GLY A 7 0.60 -22.74 24.49
C GLY A 7 1.54 -23.01 23.32
N VAL A 8 1.26 -22.30 22.23
CA VAL A 8 2.24 -21.75 21.26
C VAL A 8 1.61 -20.46 20.73
N ALA A 9 2.34 -19.35 20.74
CA ALA A 9 1.86 -18.05 20.24
C ALA A 9 1.42 -18.16 18.76
N ARG A 10 0.28 -17.58 18.41
CA ARG A 10 -0.04 -17.20 17.03
C ARG A 10 -0.67 -15.81 17.04
N ALA A 11 0.21 -14.84 17.12
CA ALA A 11 -0.04 -13.42 17.00
C ALA A 11 0.95 -12.90 15.96
N GLY A 12 0.87 -13.42 14.72
CA GLY A 12 1.86 -13.13 13.68
C GLY A 12 1.96 -11.63 13.39
N TRP A 13 0.83 -10.93 13.43
CA TRP A 13 0.73 -9.53 13.08
C TRP A 13 0.69 -8.55 14.25
N VAL A 14 0.47 -9.03 15.47
CA VAL A 14 0.34 -8.17 16.66
C VAL A 14 1.72 -8.00 17.30
N ASP A 15 2.14 -6.76 17.47
CA ASP A 15 3.39 -6.41 18.13
C ASP A 15 3.45 -7.04 19.54
N PRO A 16 4.56 -7.72 19.89
CA PRO A 16 4.81 -8.16 21.25
C PRO A 16 4.73 -7.04 22.29
N ASP A 17 5.05 -5.80 21.92
CA ASP A 17 5.03 -4.64 22.80
C ASP A 17 3.61 -4.04 22.97
N SER A 18 2.62 -4.49 22.19
CA SER A 18 1.25 -3.99 22.31
C SER A 18 0.64 -4.22 23.69
N PRO A 19 0.16 -3.16 24.37
CA PRO A 19 -0.38 -3.26 25.70
C PRO A 19 -1.66 -4.09 25.73
N ARG A 20 -1.91 -4.79 26.84
CA ARG A 20 -3.11 -5.63 26.99
C ARG A 20 -4.41 -4.84 26.81
N SER A 21 -4.43 -3.57 27.21
CA SER A 21 -5.58 -2.67 27.06
C SER A 21 -5.90 -2.33 25.60
N ALA A 22 -4.96 -2.52 24.66
CA ALA A 22 -5.15 -2.28 23.24
C ALA A 22 -5.55 -3.54 22.47
N ARG A 23 -5.77 -4.69 23.15
CA ARG A 23 -6.16 -5.95 22.48
C ARG A 23 -7.57 -5.92 21.93
N THR A 24 -8.38 -4.96 22.36
CA THR A 24 -9.71 -4.70 21.83
C THR A 24 -9.95 -3.19 21.78
N THR A 25 -10.87 -2.76 20.92
CA THR A 25 -11.41 -1.39 20.88
C THR A 25 -12.93 -1.46 20.75
N VAL A 26 -13.63 -0.37 21.05
CA VAL A 26 -15.10 -0.28 20.91
C VAL A 26 -15.43 0.52 19.66
N SER A 27 -16.25 -0.02 18.76
CA SER A 27 -16.72 0.72 17.58
C SER A 27 -17.49 1.98 17.99
N LEU A 28 -17.22 3.11 17.33
CA LEU A 28 -17.92 4.36 17.53
C LEU A 28 -19.28 4.38 16.81
N VAL A 29 -19.55 3.39 15.95
CA VAL A 29 -20.80 3.24 15.20
C VAL A 29 -21.83 2.42 15.99
N ASP A 30 -21.49 1.18 16.36
CA ASP A 30 -22.46 0.25 16.96
C ASP A 30 -22.16 -0.12 18.43
N ARG A 31 -21.07 0.42 19.01
CA ARG A 31 -20.63 0.18 20.40
C ARG A 31 -20.24 -1.27 20.72
N VAL A 32 -19.94 -2.07 19.70
CA VAL A 32 -19.45 -3.45 19.89
C VAL A 32 -17.93 -3.45 20.06
N GLU A 33 -17.43 -4.35 20.91
CA GLU A 33 -16.01 -4.61 21.10
C GLU A 33 -15.43 -5.42 19.92
N VAL A 34 -14.28 -4.98 19.40
CA VAL A 34 -13.62 -5.53 18.22
C VAL A 34 -12.17 -5.91 18.57
N PRO A 35 -11.72 -7.15 18.27
CA PRO A 35 -10.39 -7.61 18.62
C PRO A 35 -9.29 -7.06 17.69
N LEU A 36 -8.11 -6.85 18.27
CA LEU A 36 -6.89 -6.44 17.58
C LEU A 36 -6.36 -7.59 16.71
N VAL A 37 -6.09 -7.30 15.44
CA VAL A 37 -5.53 -8.27 14.47
C VAL A 37 -4.15 -7.89 13.96
N PHE A 38 -3.76 -6.62 14.04
CA PHE A 38 -2.42 -6.14 13.71
C PHE A 38 -2.05 -4.95 14.57
N SER A 39 -0.78 -4.87 14.93
CA SER A 39 -0.21 -3.66 15.50
C SER A 39 1.28 -3.55 15.23
N ASP A 40 1.75 -2.31 15.33
CA ASP A 40 3.16 -1.96 15.50
C ASP A 40 3.21 -0.77 16.47
N GLU A 41 3.91 -0.93 17.59
CA GLU A 41 4.08 0.09 18.62
C GLU A 41 5.45 0.78 18.50
N PHE A 42 6.32 0.33 17.58
CA PHE A 42 7.59 0.97 17.25
C PHE A 42 8.59 1.15 18.43
N GLU A 43 8.40 0.43 19.54
CA GLU A 43 9.19 0.55 20.77
C GLU A 43 10.66 0.11 20.61
N VAL A 44 10.96 -0.78 19.66
CA VAL A 44 12.32 -1.25 19.42
C VAL A 44 13.13 -0.19 18.68
N GLU A 45 14.09 0.43 19.38
CA GLU A 45 14.97 1.49 18.86
C GLU A 45 15.82 1.05 17.65
N GLY A 46 15.90 1.94 16.66
CA GLY A 46 16.83 1.83 15.54
C GLY A 46 16.46 0.79 14.49
N ARG A 47 15.19 0.34 14.43
CA ARG A 47 14.68 -0.49 13.33
C ARG A 47 14.86 0.24 12.01
N GLU A 48 15.18 -0.56 11.00
CA GLU A 48 15.37 -0.17 9.62
C GLU A 48 14.30 -0.84 8.76
N PHE A 49 13.89 -0.15 7.71
CA PHE A 49 12.76 -0.56 6.89
C PHE A 49 13.13 -0.75 5.42
N ASP A 50 14.43 -0.84 5.09
CA ASP A 50 14.89 -1.20 3.75
C ASP A 50 14.17 -2.47 3.24
N ASP A 51 14.06 -2.59 1.92
CA ASP A 51 13.44 -3.78 1.32
C ASP A 51 14.16 -5.06 1.75
N GLY A 52 13.42 -5.96 2.41
CA GLY A 52 13.92 -7.18 3.03
C GLY A 52 14.31 -7.06 4.52
N PHE A 53 14.23 -5.89 5.15
CA PHE A 53 14.72 -5.73 6.54
C PHE A 53 13.62 -5.88 7.61
N ASP A 54 12.37 -5.56 7.28
CA ASP A 54 11.25 -5.64 8.22
C ASP A 54 10.10 -6.47 7.60
N PRO A 55 9.40 -7.33 8.36
CA PRO A 55 8.36 -8.19 7.80
C PRO A 55 7.01 -7.50 7.64
N ARG A 56 6.77 -6.37 8.31
CA ARG A 56 5.52 -5.59 8.22
C ARG A 56 5.65 -4.45 7.21
N TRP A 57 6.82 -3.82 7.15
CA TRP A 57 7.02 -2.54 6.49
C TRP A 57 8.14 -2.55 5.45
N THR A 58 8.01 -1.75 4.39
CA THR A 58 9.09 -1.44 3.45
C THR A 58 9.13 0.07 3.22
N ALA A 59 10.26 0.69 3.50
CA ALA A 59 10.55 2.07 3.17
C ALA A 59 10.96 2.21 1.70
N ILE A 60 10.48 3.28 1.07
CA ILE A 60 10.70 3.55 -0.35
C ILE A 60 12.03 4.28 -0.55
N HIS A 61 12.82 3.82 -1.53
CA HIS A 61 14.05 4.46 -1.98
C HIS A 61 13.98 4.75 -3.49
N LYS A 62 13.31 5.83 -3.86
CA LYS A 62 13.16 6.27 -5.26
C LYS A 62 12.59 7.68 -5.37
N ASN A 63 12.67 8.21 -6.58
CA ASN A 63 11.97 9.44 -6.94
C ASN A 63 10.46 9.23 -7.00
N ASP A 64 9.70 10.23 -6.54
CA ASP A 64 8.27 10.33 -6.81
C ASP A 64 8.02 11.06 -8.14
N TYR A 65 7.27 10.41 -9.03
CA TYR A 65 6.96 10.88 -10.37
C TYR A 65 5.58 11.53 -10.46
N THR A 66 4.85 11.57 -9.36
CA THR A 66 3.48 12.09 -9.28
C THR A 66 3.45 13.50 -8.71
N ASN A 67 2.31 14.18 -8.87
CA ASN A 67 1.95 15.40 -8.13
C ASN A 67 3.00 16.53 -8.09
N ALA A 68 3.83 16.67 -9.13
CA ALA A 68 4.94 17.62 -9.14
C ALA A 68 5.83 17.56 -7.88
N ALA A 69 6.08 16.34 -7.39
CA ALA A 69 6.83 16.11 -6.15
C ALA A 69 8.20 16.81 -6.15
N LEU A 70 8.59 17.36 -5.00
CA LEU A 70 9.87 18.07 -4.79
C LEU A 70 10.91 17.25 -4.03
N HIS A 71 10.50 16.15 -3.41
CA HIS A 71 11.34 15.29 -2.60
C HIS A 71 11.82 14.06 -3.37
N TYR A 72 12.87 13.42 -2.86
CA TYR A 72 13.24 12.04 -3.14
C TYR A 72 12.92 11.19 -1.90
N TYR A 73 12.19 10.08 -2.05
CA TYR A 73 11.99 9.17 -0.93
C TYR A 73 13.26 8.36 -0.69
N HIS A 74 13.76 8.42 0.54
CA HIS A 74 14.99 7.76 0.95
C HIS A 74 14.73 6.92 2.20
N GLN A 75 15.09 5.65 2.18
CA GLN A 75 14.76 4.70 3.24
C GLN A 75 15.42 5.01 4.58
N GLU A 76 16.62 5.62 4.60
CA GLU A 76 17.25 6.10 5.84
C GLU A 76 16.44 7.19 6.59
N TYR A 77 15.47 7.83 5.92
CA TYR A 77 14.58 8.83 6.51
C TYR A 77 13.32 8.19 7.13
N VAL A 78 13.30 6.86 7.25
CA VAL A 78 12.28 6.09 7.95
C VAL A 78 13.00 5.16 8.92
N ARG A 79 12.91 5.43 10.22
CA ARG A 79 13.51 4.61 11.28
C ARG A 79 12.64 4.64 12.53
N THR A 80 12.83 3.70 13.44
CA THR A 80 12.31 3.89 14.80
C THR A 80 13.31 4.64 15.66
N SER A 81 12.81 5.62 16.43
CA SER A 81 13.59 6.39 17.38
C SER A 81 12.73 6.89 18.52
N ASN A 82 13.18 6.70 19.76
CA ASN A 82 12.50 7.11 21.00
C ASN A 82 11.08 6.52 21.14
N GLY A 83 10.88 5.27 20.74
CA GLY A 83 9.57 4.60 20.81
C GLY A 83 8.57 5.02 19.72
N PHE A 84 9.04 5.66 18.65
CA PHE A 84 8.20 6.10 17.54
C PHE A 84 8.76 5.64 16.21
N LEU A 85 7.89 5.35 15.24
CA LEU A 85 8.28 5.45 13.84
C LEU A 85 8.46 6.94 13.49
N ASN A 86 9.64 7.28 12.98
CA ASN A 86 10.01 8.63 12.61
C ASN A 86 10.23 8.72 11.10
N VAL A 87 9.32 9.42 10.43
CA VAL A 87 9.41 9.77 9.02
C VAL A 87 9.94 11.19 8.92
N THR A 88 11.23 11.32 8.56
CA THR A 88 11.93 12.61 8.53
C THR A 88 11.89 13.24 7.15
N THR A 89 11.85 14.57 7.08
CA THR A 89 12.04 15.35 5.86
C THR A 89 13.15 16.37 6.09
N ASP A 90 14.07 16.54 5.14
CA ASP A 90 15.17 17.49 5.25
C ASP A 90 15.60 18.07 3.88
N ALA A 91 16.25 19.23 3.90
CA ALA A 91 16.78 19.93 2.73
C ALA A 91 18.16 19.38 2.33
N VAL A 92 18.16 18.15 1.83
CA VAL A 92 19.36 17.45 1.36
C VAL A 92 19.23 17.12 -0.13
N GLU A 93 20.16 17.65 -0.93
CA GLU A 93 20.22 17.35 -2.37
C GLU A 93 20.45 15.85 -2.60
N THR A 94 19.68 15.27 -3.52
CA THR A 94 19.83 13.90 -3.97
C THR A 94 19.94 13.87 -5.48
N GLU A 95 21.07 13.37 -5.95
CA GLU A 95 21.28 13.04 -7.36
C GLU A 95 20.91 11.57 -7.62
N PHE A 96 20.16 11.31 -8.69
CA PHE A 96 19.75 9.96 -9.07
C PHE A 96 19.64 9.80 -10.59
N GLU A 97 19.78 8.57 -11.06
CA GLU A 97 19.57 8.24 -12.47
C GLU A 97 18.10 7.88 -12.74
N SER A 98 17.51 8.50 -13.75
CA SER A 98 16.15 8.24 -14.23
C SER A 98 16.18 7.76 -15.67
N LEU A 99 15.47 6.69 -15.97
CA LEU A 99 15.34 6.12 -17.30
C LEU A 99 14.15 6.74 -18.02
N GLN A 100 14.44 7.49 -19.07
CA GLN A 100 13.44 8.26 -19.79
C GLN A 100 13.39 7.84 -21.26
N LEU A 101 12.20 7.91 -21.85
CA LEU A 101 12.03 7.77 -23.28
C LEU A 101 12.76 8.91 -24.01
N SER A 102 13.53 8.54 -25.02
CA SER A 102 14.29 9.49 -25.82
C SER A 102 13.35 10.32 -26.70
N LYS A 103 13.29 11.63 -26.42
CA LYS A 103 12.59 12.59 -27.29
C LYS A 103 13.15 12.63 -28.73
N ARG A 104 14.41 12.23 -28.93
CA ARG A 104 15.09 12.25 -30.25
C ARG A 104 14.96 10.94 -31.03
N ARG A 105 14.72 9.81 -30.35
CA ARG A 105 14.67 8.48 -30.97
C ARG A 105 13.51 7.68 -30.37
N LYS A 106 12.40 7.63 -31.09
CA LYS A 106 11.19 6.90 -30.68
C LYS A 106 11.56 5.46 -30.29
N GLY A 107 11.12 5.03 -29.11
CA GLY A 107 11.36 3.68 -28.57
C GLY A 107 12.74 3.45 -27.91
N LYS A 108 13.65 4.42 -27.88
CA LYS A 108 14.92 4.27 -27.13
C LYS A 108 14.82 4.84 -25.72
N ILE A 109 15.30 4.08 -24.73
CA ILE A 109 15.43 4.53 -23.33
C ILE A 109 16.83 5.14 -23.13
N LYS A 110 16.92 6.25 -22.39
CA LYS A 110 18.18 6.89 -22.00
C LYS A 110 18.18 7.16 -20.49
N ALA A 111 19.28 6.85 -19.82
CA ALA A 111 19.54 7.29 -18.46
C ALA A 111 19.85 8.80 -18.43
N LYS A 112 19.20 9.52 -17.52
CA LYS A 112 19.43 10.93 -17.26
C LYS A 112 19.60 11.13 -15.77
N THR A 113 20.68 11.80 -15.40
CA THR A 113 20.90 12.29 -14.04
C THR A 113 19.95 13.44 -13.73
N LEU A 114 19.20 13.30 -12.64
CA LEU A 114 18.28 14.29 -12.09
C LEU A 114 18.63 14.61 -10.65
N LYS A 115 18.08 15.71 -10.14
CA LYS A 115 18.29 16.19 -8.77
C LYS A 115 16.95 16.48 -8.09
N LYS A 116 16.90 16.25 -6.78
CA LYS A 116 15.86 16.73 -5.86
C LYS A 116 16.54 17.43 -4.68
N GLU A 117 16.02 18.56 -4.27
CA GLU A 117 16.60 19.39 -3.19
C GLU A 117 16.20 18.91 -1.78
N PHE A 118 15.24 17.99 -1.69
CA PHE A 118 14.72 17.49 -0.43
C PHE A 118 14.75 15.96 -0.40
N ARG A 119 15.05 15.41 0.78
CA ARG A 119 14.83 13.99 1.10
C ARG A 119 13.66 13.87 2.05
N SER A 120 12.87 12.83 1.87
CA SER A 120 11.79 12.49 2.78
C SER A 120 11.62 10.98 2.90
N GLY A 121 10.75 10.53 3.80
CA GLY A 121 10.42 9.13 3.99
C GLY A 121 9.00 8.77 3.54
N MET A 122 8.86 7.55 3.02
CA MET A 122 7.60 6.83 2.85
C MET A 122 7.83 5.39 3.27
N VAL A 123 6.88 4.82 4.01
CA VAL A 123 6.86 3.42 4.40
C VAL A 123 5.50 2.79 4.09
N GLN A 124 5.51 1.55 3.63
CA GLN A 124 4.31 0.84 3.17
C GLN A 124 4.27 -0.62 3.65
N THR A 125 3.08 -1.15 3.88
CA THR A 125 2.85 -2.58 4.15
C THR A 125 2.51 -3.39 2.89
N TRP A 126 2.71 -2.81 1.70
CA TRP A 126 2.31 -3.41 0.41
C TRP A 126 2.77 -4.85 0.27
N ASN A 127 1.83 -5.73 -0.06
CA ASN A 127 2.04 -7.17 -0.24
C ASN A 127 2.75 -7.87 0.95
N LYS A 128 2.69 -7.26 2.14
CA LYS A 128 3.11 -7.82 3.43
C LYS A 128 1.90 -7.95 4.33
N PHE A 129 1.33 -6.82 4.74
CA PHE A 129 0.12 -6.75 5.54
C PHE A 129 -0.96 -5.94 4.80
N CYS A 130 -2.10 -6.58 4.57
CA CYS A 130 -3.28 -5.96 3.98
C CYS A 130 -4.54 -6.43 4.72
N PHE A 131 -5.59 -5.65 4.65
CA PHE A 131 -6.86 -5.93 5.31
C PHE A 131 -8.02 -5.25 4.59
N SER A 132 -9.24 -5.79 4.74
CA SER A 132 -10.46 -5.15 4.28
C SER A 132 -11.49 -5.05 5.39
N GLY A 133 -11.98 -3.84 5.64
CA GLY A 133 -12.93 -3.55 6.71
C GLY A 133 -12.30 -3.53 8.09
N GLY A 134 -13.08 -3.01 9.04
CA GLY A 134 -12.72 -2.95 10.44
C GLY A 134 -12.40 -1.54 10.90
N ILE A 135 -11.51 -1.45 11.88
CA ILE A 135 -11.11 -0.21 12.55
C ILE A 135 -9.61 -0.07 12.41
N LEU A 136 -9.15 1.03 11.81
CA LEU A 136 -7.75 1.44 11.79
C LEU A 136 -7.58 2.62 12.75
N GLU A 137 -6.63 2.53 13.67
CA GLU A 137 -6.19 3.62 14.54
C GLU A 137 -4.71 3.89 14.28
N VAL A 138 -4.38 5.15 14.04
CA VAL A 138 -2.99 5.61 13.92
C VAL A 138 -2.81 6.82 14.80
N ARG A 139 -1.90 6.73 15.77
CA ARG A 139 -1.61 7.83 16.69
C ARG A 139 -0.37 8.56 16.24
N VAL A 140 -0.51 9.83 15.89
CA VAL A 140 0.56 10.59 15.22
C VAL A 140 0.75 11.98 15.81
N LYS A 141 1.96 12.49 15.64
CA LYS A 141 2.33 13.90 15.82
C LYS A 141 2.89 14.42 14.50
N LEU A 142 2.25 15.45 13.95
CA LEU A 142 2.53 15.97 12.61
C LEU A 142 3.90 16.67 12.53
N PRO A 143 4.59 16.62 11.37
CA PRO A 143 5.89 17.24 11.18
C PRO A 143 5.82 18.76 11.03
N GLY A 144 6.93 19.42 11.35
CA GLY A 144 7.13 20.84 11.10
C GLY A 144 6.28 21.74 12.00
N ARG A 145 5.99 22.95 11.53
CA ARG A 145 5.15 23.91 12.26
C ARG A 145 3.75 23.95 11.69
N HIS A 146 2.77 24.13 12.58
CA HIS A 146 1.36 24.21 12.20
C HIS A 146 1.02 25.39 11.27
N ASP A 147 1.76 26.50 11.39
CA ASP A 147 1.52 27.77 10.70
C ASP A 147 2.35 27.97 9.43
N VAL A 148 3.22 27.01 9.07
CA VAL A 148 4.09 27.07 7.88
C VAL A 148 3.70 25.96 6.91
N GLY A 149 3.31 26.33 5.68
CA GLY A 149 2.94 25.37 4.62
C GLY A 149 4.15 24.68 3.98
N GLY A 150 3.89 23.70 3.11
CA GLY A 150 4.88 23.09 2.21
C GLY A 150 5.12 21.59 2.44
N LEU A 151 5.01 21.13 3.69
CA LEU A 151 4.98 19.69 4.01
C LEU A 151 3.59 19.11 3.73
N TRP A 152 3.55 17.86 3.29
CA TRP A 152 2.33 17.09 3.03
C TRP A 152 2.42 15.73 3.75
N PRO A 153 2.24 15.69 5.08
CA PRO A 153 2.18 14.43 5.80
C PRO A 153 0.85 13.72 5.50
N ALA A 154 0.94 12.43 5.25
CA ALA A 154 -0.19 11.59 4.89
C ALA A 154 -0.11 10.21 5.56
N THR A 155 -1.27 9.68 5.92
CA THR A 155 -1.48 8.26 6.25
C THR A 155 -2.71 7.79 5.49
N TRP A 156 -2.55 6.76 4.68
CA TRP A 156 -3.54 6.39 3.68
C TRP A 156 -3.42 4.92 3.29
N LEU A 157 -4.45 4.40 2.64
CA LEU A 157 -4.54 3.02 2.19
C LEU A 157 -4.76 2.96 0.69
N MET A 158 -4.27 1.90 0.08
CA MET A 158 -4.52 1.59 -1.33
C MET A 158 -4.77 0.10 -1.51
N GLY A 159 -5.68 -0.28 -2.40
CA GLY A 159 -5.92 -1.69 -2.74
C GLY A 159 -4.66 -2.38 -3.28
N ASN A 160 -4.41 -3.62 -2.84
CA ASN A 160 -3.14 -4.33 -3.07
C ASN A 160 -2.79 -4.60 -4.55
N LEU A 161 -3.79 -4.52 -5.45
CA LEU A 161 -3.61 -4.67 -6.90
C LEU A 161 -2.77 -3.55 -7.54
N ALA A 162 -2.53 -2.43 -6.86
CA ALA A 162 -1.59 -1.40 -7.28
C ALA A 162 -0.61 -1.07 -6.15
N ARG A 163 0.52 -0.44 -6.50
CA ARG A 163 1.55 -0.02 -5.54
C ARG A 163 1.88 1.45 -5.74
N SER A 164 1.74 2.23 -4.67
CA SER A 164 1.98 3.68 -4.67
C SER A 164 3.40 4.00 -5.11
N THR A 165 3.54 5.07 -5.89
CA THR A 165 4.77 5.51 -6.59
C THR A 165 5.25 4.59 -7.74
N TYR A 166 4.58 3.45 -7.98
CA TYR A 166 4.82 2.55 -9.13
C TYR A 166 3.68 2.73 -10.14
N VAL A 167 3.72 3.83 -10.89
CA VAL A 167 2.62 4.31 -11.75
C VAL A 167 2.15 3.26 -12.78
N ALA A 168 3.04 2.38 -13.23
CA ALA A 168 2.67 1.30 -14.15
C ALA A 168 1.70 0.28 -13.53
N SER A 169 1.69 0.11 -12.20
CA SER A 169 0.77 -0.79 -11.50
C SER A 169 -0.59 -0.16 -11.21
N SER A 170 -0.68 1.17 -11.18
CA SER A 170 -1.93 1.91 -10.91
C SER A 170 -2.74 2.20 -12.18
N ASP A 171 -2.12 2.13 -13.36
CA ASP A 171 -2.78 2.42 -14.63
C ASP A 171 -3.97 1.47 -14.88
N TYR A 172 -5.13 2.04 -15.23
CA TYR A 172 -6.43 1.34 -15.34
C TYR A 172 -6.88 0.50 -14.11
N MET A 173 -6.20 0.65 -12.97
CA MET A 173 -6.49 -0.05 -11.71
C MET A 173 -6.97 0.90 -10.63
N TRP A 174 -6.29 2.03 -10.49
CA TRP A 174 -6.62 3.04 -9.51
C TRP A 174 -7.69 4.01 -10.04
N PRO A 175 -8.68 4.43 -9.25
CA PRO A 175 -9.08 3.93 -7.95
C PRO A 175 -10.34 3.05 -8.06
N TRP A 176 -10.38 2.07 -8.97
CA TRP A 176 -11.61 1.32 -9.25
C TRP A 176 -12.13 0.54 -8.03
N SER A 177 -13.40 0.76 -7.65
CA SER A 177 -14.16 0.00 -6.65
C SER A 177 -15.49 -0.48 -7.24
N TYR A 178 -15.44 -1.02 -8.46
CA TYR A 178 -16.59 -1.29 -9.31
C TYR A 178 -16.64 -2.74 -9.77
N ASP A 179 -17.80 -3.37 -9.62
CA ASP A 179 -18.01 -4.80 -9.87
C ASP A 179 -19.30 -5.06 -10.66
N ARG A 180 -19.51 -4.31 -11.75
CA ARG A 180 -20.62 -4.55 -12.67
C ARG A 180 -20.11 -4.66 -14.09
N CYS A 181 -20.69 -5.57 -14.88
CA CYS A 181 -20.37 -5.62 -16.29
C CYS A 181 -21.04 -4.46 -17.03
N ASP A 182 -20.30 -3.36 -17.13
CA ASP A 182 -20.63 -2.24 -17.99
C ASP A 182 -19.68 -2.23 -19.20
N ARG A 183 -20.23 -2.47 -20.40
CA ARG A 183 -19.48 -2.50 -21.66
C ARG A 183 -18.84 -1.14 -21.99
N ALA A 184 -19.38 -0.03 -21.49
CA ALA A 184 -18.77 1.28 -21.67
C ALA A 184 -17.49 1.47 -20.84
N ASN A 185 -17.38 0.77 -19.72
CA ASN A 185 -16.22 0.83 -18.82
C ASN A 185 -15.25 -0.36 -18.98
N GLN A 186 -15.63 -1.38 -19.76
CA GLN A 186 -14.82 -2.59 -19.95
C GLN A 186 -13.37 -2.33 -20.42
N ILE A 187 -13.15 -1.29 -21.22
CA ILE A 187 -11.82 -0.93 -21.74
C ILE A 187 -11.04 0.02 -20.81
N ARG A 188 -11.66 0.48 -19.73
CA ARG A 188 -11.13 1.50 -18.79
C ARG A 188 -10.72 0.89 -17.45
N GLN A 189 -11.24 -0.29 -17.14
CA GLN A 189 -10.94 -1.07 -15.93
C GLN A 189 -10.19 -2.34 -16.34
N GLU A 190 -8.95 -2.51 -15.88
CA GLU A 190 -8.10 -3.64 -16.27
C GLU A 190 -8.73 -4.99 -15.86
N ILE A 191 -9.24 -5.07 -14.63
CA ILE A 191 -10.00 -6.23 -14.13
C ILE A 191 -11.49 -5.87 -14.16
N SER A 192 -12.12 -6.13 -15.30
CA SER A 192 -13.53 -5.83 -15.55
C SER A 192 -14.44 -7.04 -15.34
N ALA A 193 -15.59 -6.82 -14.71
CA ALA A 193 -16.67 -7.81 -14.57
C ALA A 193 -17.24 -8.32 -15.91
N CYS A 194 -16.90 -7.70 -17.04
CA CYS A 194 -17.28 -8.19 -18.36
C CYS A 194 -16.38 -9.30 -18.91
N LYS A 195 -15.33 -9.69 -18.18
CA LYS A 195 -14.38 -10.74 -18.57
C LYS A 195 -14.77 -12.09 -17.92
N PRO A 196 -15.27 -13.08 -18.69
CA PRO A 196 -15.60 -14.40 -18.16
C PRO A 196 -14.37 -15.28 -17.87
N SER A 197 -13.18 -14.87 -18.32
CA SER A 197 -11.90 -15.56 -18.07
C SER A 197 -10.78 -14.52 -17.93
N PRO A 198 -10.60 -13.90 -16.75
CA PRO A 198 -9.59 -12.86 -16.51
C PRO A 198 -8.15 -13.38 -16.35
N HIS A 199 -7.95 -14.71 -16.31
CA HIS A 199 -6.66 -15.37 -16.03
C HIS A 199 -6.09 -15.02 -14.63
N TYR A 200 -4.86 -15.47 -14.34
CA TYR A 200 -4.11 -15.15 -13.12
C TYR A 200 -4.82 -15.43 -11.80
N GLY A 201 -5.69 -16.45 -11.76
CA GLY A 201 -6.45 -16.81 -10.55
C GLY A 201 -7.54 -15.82 -10.17
N LEU A 202 -7.86 -14.83 -11.00
CA LEU A 202 -8.95 -13.89 -10.78
C LEU A 202 -10.32 -14.54 -11.07
N ASP A 203 -11.35 -14.09 -10.33
CA ASP A 203 -12.71 -14.59 -10.47
C ASP A 203 -13.36 -14.17 -11.80
N ALA A 204 -14.04 -15.10 -12.45
CA ALA A 204 -14.82 -14.82 -13.66
C ALA A 204 -15.94 -13.82 -13.39
N ASN A 205 -16.13 -12.86 -14.30
CA ASN A 205 -17.18 -11.84 -14.24
C ASN A 205 -17.15 -10.95 -13.00
N ARG A 206 -15.96 -10.71 -12.43
CA ARG A 206 -15.79 -9.83 -11.28
C ARG A 206 -14.87 -8.65 -11.59
N GLY A 207 -15.37 -7.45 -11.34
CA GLY A 207 -14.67 -6.19 -11.49
C GLY A 207 -13.90 -5.87 -10.22
N ARG A 208 -12.65 -5.44 -10.38
CA ARG A 208 -11.70 -5.17 -9.27
C ARG A 208 -10.83 -3.97 -9.61
N GLY A 209 -10.07 -3.51 -8.63
CA GLY A 209 -9.19 -2.36 -8.79
C GLY A 209 -8.36 -2.10 -7.55
N ALA A 210 -7.84 -0.88 -7.44
CA ALA A 210 -7.05 -0.44 -6.31
C ALA A 210 -7.60 0.90 -5.77
N PRO A 211 -8.72 0.89 -5.03
CA PRO A 211 -9.28 2.11 -4.44
C PRO A 211 -8.32 2.70 -3.42
N GLU A 212 -8.49 3.99 -3.11
CA GLU A 212 -7.65 4.74 -2.19
C GLU A 212 -8.49 5.35 -1.07
N ILE A 213 -8.00 5.24 0.17
CA ILE A 213 -8.64 5.78 1.38
C ILE A 213 -7.60 6.61 2.13
N ASP A 214 -7.84 7.91 2.24
CA ASP A 214 -6.97 8.82 2.98
C ASP A 214 -7.47 8.94 4.42
N LEU A 215 -6.76 8.30 5.37
CA LEU A 215 -7.03 8.46 6.80
C LEU A 215 -6.73 9.91 7.23
N LEU A 216 -5.62 10.46 6.74
CA LEU A 216 -5.27 11.87 6.88
C LEU A 216 -4.35 12.33 5.74
N GLU A 217 -4.61 13.52 5.24
CA GLU A 217 -3.69 14.34 4.45
C GLU A 217 -3.73 15.76 4.98
N VAL A 218 -2.60 16.31 5.44
CA VAL A 218 -2.63 17.61 6.13
C VAL A 218 -2.14 18.72 5.23
N MET A 219 -2.85 19.85 5.28
CA MET A 219 -2.40 21.15 4.80
C MET A 219 -1.98 22.04 5.98
N PRO A 220 -0.67 22.11 6.29
CA PRO A 220 -0.15 23.10 7.23
C PRO A 220 -0.25 24.53 6.68
N GLY A 221 -0.12 25.52 7.56
CA GLY A 221 -0.07 26.92 7.19
C GLY A 221 -1.06 27.79 7.96
N SER A 222 -0.93 29.10 7.81
CA SER A 222 -1.84 30.08 8.40
C SER A 222 -2.86 30.63 7.39
N GLY A 223 -3.96 31.17 7.91
CA GLY A 223 -4.93 31.95 7.14
C GLY A 223 -6.21 31.20 6.78
N TRP A 224 -7.08 31.89 6.05
CA TRP A 224 -8.38 31.39 5.62
C TRP A 224 -8.39 31.18 4.11
N LEU A 225 -8.97 30.06 3.70
CA LEU A 225 -9.30 29.76 2.32
C LEU A 225 -10.76 30.15 2.04
N PRO A 226 -11.18 30.18 0.76
CA PRO A 226 -12.58 30.36 0.40
C PRO A 226 -13.52 29.43 1.18
N TRP A 227 -14.78 29.86 1.30
CA TRP A 227 -15.83 29.12 2.02
C TRP A 227 -15.60 28.95 3.52
N GLY A 228 -14.64 29.68 4.10
CA GLY A 228 -14.39 29.72 5.54
C GLY A 228 -13.55 28.56 6.06
N LEU A 229 -12.82 27.83 5.19
CA LEU A 229 -11.90 26.80 5.66
C LEU A 229 -10.62 27.44 6.23
N LYS A 230 -10.32 27.17 7.49
CA LYS A 230 -9.12 27.69 8.17
C LYS A 230 -7.95 26.69 8.06
N LYS A 231 -6.75 27.18 7.76
CA LYS A 231 -5.51 26.40 7.89
C LYS A 231 -4.93 26.48 9.32
N PRO A 232 -4.27 25.43 9.81
CA PRO A 232 -4.09 24.12 9.15
C PRO A 232 -5.38 23.30 9.15
N TYR A 233 -5.52 22.38 8.20
CA TYR A 233 -6.64 21.43 8.16
C TYR A 233 -6.16 20.05 7.71
N VAL A 234 -6.91 19.02 8.09
CA VAL A 234 -6.79 17.66 7.55
C VAL A 234 -7.87 17.44 6.50
N SER A 235 -7.49 16.82 5.38
CA SER A 235 -8.36 16.24 4.37
C SER A 235 -8.47 14.74 4.61
N THR A 236 -9.70 14.23 4.55
CA THR A 236 -10.01 12.79 4.58
C THR A 236 -10.79 12.45 3.32
N SER A 237 -10.39 11.42 2.59
CA SER A 237 -10.92 11.13 1.26
C SER A 237 -11.16 9.64 1.07
N LEU A 238 -12.19 9.32 0.28
CA LEU A 238 -12.32 8.06 -0.42
C LEU A 238 -12.24 8.35 -1.92
N GLN A 239 -11.30 7.73 -2.61
CA GLN A 239 -11.16 7.84 -4.05
C GLN A 239 -11.70 6.61 -4.75
N VAL A 240 -12.56 6.82 -5.75
CA VAL A 240 -13.26 5.74 -6.47
C VAL A 240 -13.35 5.98 -7.97
N ALA A 241 -13.40 4.89 -8.72
CA ALA A 241 -13.87 4.84 -10.11
C ALA A 241 -14.93 3.73 -10.28
N PRO A 242 -15.93 3.92 -11.18
CA PRO A 242 -16.08 5.06 -12.09
C PRO A 242 -16.54 6.32 -11.34
N GLY A 243 -16.03 7.46 -11.79
CA GLY A 243 -16.38 8.76 -11.27
C GLY A 243 -17.59 9.42 -11.96
N LYS A 244 -18.22 10.39 -11.29
CA LYS A 244 -19.40 11.11 -11.77
C LYS A 244 -19.08 12.03 -12.94
N THR A 245 -19.59 11.77 -14.14
CA THR A 245 -19.21 12.58 -15.32
C THR A 245 -19.92 13.93 -15.39
N ASN A 246 -21.24 13.96 -15.59
CA ASN A 246 -22.05 15.18 -15.67
C ASN A 246 -23.48 14.96 -15.14
N PRO A 247 -24.11 15.96 -14.49
CA PRO A 247 -23.51 17.23 -14.06
C PRO A 247 -22.54 17.02 -12.88
N ARG A 248 -21.44 17.79 -12.80
CA ARG A 248 -20.40 17.70 -11.77
C ARG A 248 -19.95 19.10 -11.32
N PRO A 249 -19.58 19.34 -10.04
CA PRO A 249 -19.00 20.60 -9.60
C PRO A 249 -17.60 20.86 -10.18
N SER A 250 -17.25 22.14 -10.30
CA SER A 250 -15.87 22.58 -10.58
C SER A 250 -15.07 22.69 -9.28
N ASN A 251 -13.76 22.42 -9.33
CA ASN A 251 -12.88 22.70 -8.20
C ASN A 251 -12.93 24.18 -7.84
N GLY A 252 -13.16 24.47 -6.57
CA GLY A 252 -13.37 25.81 -6.01
C GLY A 252 -14.84 26.12 -5.72
N ASP A 253 -15.79 25.40 -6.32
CA ASP A 253 -17.23 25.65 -6.18
C ASP A 253 -17.91 24.63 -5.25
N ARG A 254 -18.98 25.06 -4.58
CA ARG A 254 -19.87 24.15 -3.85
C ARG A 254 -20.85 23.48 -4.83
N PRO A 255 -21.17 22.19 -4.65
CA PRO A 255 -22.08 21.51 -5.56
C PRO A 255 -23.52 22.01 -5.39
N HIS A 256 -24.22 22.17 -6.50
CA HIS A 256 -25.68 22.30 -6.51
C HIS A 256 -26.36 20.94 -6.29
N PRO A 257 -27.64 20.89 -5.88
CA PRO A 257 -28.36 19.62 -5.72
C PRO A 257 -28.25 18.71 -6.95
N GLY A 258 -27.92 17.43 -6.74
CA GLY A 258 -27.71 16.44 -7.81
C GLY A 258 -26.38 16.54 -8.59
N GLN A 259 -25.55 17.57 -8.36
CA GLN A 259 -24.23 17.67 -8.98
C GLN A 259 -23.17 16.80 -8.32
N TRP A 260 -23.37 16.36 -7.09
CA TRP A 260 -22.42 15.53 -6.36
C TRP A 260 -23.12 14.41 -5.60
N TYR A 261 -22.36 13.59 -4.89
CA TYR A 261 -22.89 12.50 -4.07
C TYR A 261 -23.81 13.06 -2.99
N GLU A 262 -24.98 12.45 -2.84
CA GLU A 262 -25.92 12.76 -1.75
C GLU A 262 -25.56 11.93 -0.51
N GLY A 263 -26.05 12.30 0.68
CA GLY A 263 -25.84 11.53 1.91
C GLY A 263 -24.47 11.70 2.58
N LEU A 264 -23.63 12.64 2.11
CA LEU A 264 -22.38 13.01 2.77
C LEU A 264 -22.64 13.55 4.18
N ARG A 265 -22.00 12.96 5.18
CA ARG A 265 -22.11 13.37 6.59
C ARG A 265 -20.85 14.11 7.00
N PHE A 266 -21.01 15.28 7.61
CA PHE A 266 -19.90 16.09 8.12
C PHE A 266 -20.04 16.32 9.62
N GLY A 267 -18.91 16.23 10.32
CA GLY A 267 -18.77 16.64 11.71
C GLY A 267 -18.96 18.15 11.89
N LYS A 268 -19.06 18.60 13.14
CA LYS A 268 -19.39 19.98 13.51
C LYS A 268 -18.49 21.04 12.86
N ASN A 269 -17.21 20.74 12.64
CA ASN A 269 -16.21 21.66 12.07
C ASN A 269 -15.70 21.19 10.71
N SER A 270 -16.38 20.23 10.08
CA SER A 270 -15.95 19.63 8.85
C SER A 270 -16.83 20.13 7.70
N SER A 271 -16.25 20.23 6.51
CA SER A 271 -16.96 20.67 5.32
C SER A 271 -16.51 19.88 4.12
N ILE A 272 -17.35 19.78 3.09
CA ILE A 272 -16.96 19.19 1.81
C ILE A 272 -15.66 19.82 1.28
N ASN A 273 -14.76 19.00 0.78
CA ASN A 273 -13.56 19.48 0.12
C ASN A 273 -13.90 20.00 -1.28
N VAL A 274 -14.11 21.31 -1.39
CA VAL A 274 -14.39 21.95 -2.68
C VAL A 274 -13.13 22.11 -3.54
N PHE A 275 -11.92 21.93 -2.98
CA PHE A 275 -10.68 22.22 -3.68
C PHE A 275 -10.27 21.08 -4.62
N PHE A 276 -10.78 19.88 -4.40
CA PHE A 276 -10.47 18.72 -5.20
C PHE A 276 -11.62 17.70 -5.19
N TYR A 277 -12.35 17.61 -6.31
CA TYR A 277 -13.38 16.59 -6.51
C TYR A 277 -12.84 15.32 -7.18
N GLY A 278 -11.54 15.22 -7.45
CA GLY A 278 -10.93 14.18 -8.27
C GLY A 278 -10.49 14.71 -9.64
N LEU A 279 -10.20 13.79 -10.57
CA LEU A 279 -9.63 14.10 -11.87
C LEU A 279 -10.13 13.17 -12.99
N LYS A 280 -10.07 13.67 -14.22
CA LYS A 280 -10.12 12.81 -15.40
C LYS A 280 -8.72 12.25 -15.66
N LEU A 281 -8.60 10.93 -15.66
CA LEU A 281 -7.41 10.21 -16.12
C LEU A 281 -7.47 10.14 -17.64
N ASP A 282 -6.71 11.04 -18.30
CA ASP A 282 -6.78 11.22 -19.73
C ASP A 282 -5.70 10.41 -20.47
N HIS A 283 -6.15 9.38 -21.19
CA HIS A 283 -5.34 8.56 -22.09
C HIS A 283 -5.38 9.07 -23.54
N HIS A 284 -6.08 10.19 -23.78
CA HIS A 284 -6.29 10.79 -25.11
C HIS A 284 -7.02 9.89 -26.11
N ASP A 285 -7.80 8.93 -25.60
CA ASP A 285 -8.65 8.03 -26.38
C ASP A 285 -9.89 7.60 -25.55
N GLU A 286 -10.59 6.57 -26.02
CA GLU A 286 -11.79 6.04 -25.38
C GLU A 286 -11.55 5.34 -24.03
N THR A 287 -10.29 5.06 -23.70
CA THR A 287 -9.89 4.45 -22.42
C THR A 287 -9.81 5.46 -21.28
N SER A 288 -9.91 6.77 -21.56
CA SER A 288 -10.01 7.82 -20.52
C SER A 288 -11.21 7.59 -19.59
N TYR A 289 -11.00 7.78 -18.30
CA TYR A 289 -12.03 7.63 -17.25
C TYR A 289 -11.91 8.71 -16.19
N VAL A 290 -12.91 8.80 -15.33
CA VAL A 290 -12.96 9.78 -14.26
C VAL A 290 -12.80 9.06 -12.93
N ALA A 291 -11.95 9.61 -12.07
CA ALA A 291 -11.77 9.21 -10.69
C ALA A 291 -12.30 10.34 -9.79
N ASP A 292 -13.10 9.98 -8.80
CA ASP A 292 -13.68 10.93 -7.84
C ASP A 292 -12.91 10.86 -6.54
N ALA A 293 -12.69 12.01 -5.92
CA ALA A 293 -12.19 12.11 -4.54
C ALA A 293 -13.31 12.65 -3.66
N ILE A 294 -14.07 11.77 -3.02
CA ILE A 294 -15.17 12.17 -2.15
C ILE A 294 -14.60 12.44 -0.76
N SER A 295 -14.51 13.71 -0.39
CA SER A 295 -13.70 14.16 0.75
C SER A 295 -14.33 15.24 1.62
N GLY A 296 -13.83 15.29 2.86
CA GLY A 296 -14.11 16.31 3.85
C GLY A 296 -12.83 16.95 4.39
N ASN A 297 -12.87 18.25 4.60
CA ASN A 297 -11.81 19.03 5.24
C ASN A 297 -12.22 19.43 6.65
N THR A 298 -11.33 19.23 7.63
CA THR A 298 -11.53 19.62 9.03
C THR A 298 -10.36 20.48 9.50
N PRO A 299 -10.58 21.73 9.95
CA PRO A 299 -9.54 22.53 10.60
C PRO A 299 -8.97 21.83 11.82
N ILE A 300 -7.64 21.78 11.91
CA ILE A 300 -6.89 21.23 13.04
C ILE A 300 -6.16 22.35 13.78
N ARG A 301 -5.48 22.02 14.88
CA ARG A 301 -4.87 22.99 15.79
C ARG A 301 -3.37 22.75 15.93
N GLU A 302 -2.68 23.72 16.53
CA GLU A 302 -1.27 23.61 16.90
C GLU A 302 -0.96 22.32 17.67
N THR A 303 -1.88 21.85 18.53
CA THR A 303 -1.72 20.61 19.29
C THR A 303 -1.44 19.39 18.42
N HIS A 304 -1.91 19.35 17.17
CA HIS A 304 -1.67 18.23 16.26
C HIS A 304 -0.20 18.15 15.78
N PHE A 305 0.54 19.25 15.96
CA PHE A 305 1.97 19.37 15.62
C PHE A 305 2.85 19.35 16.88
N THR A 306 2.31 19.63 18.07
CA THR A 306 3.06 19.61 19.33
C THR A 306 2.87 18.32 20.13
N ASP A 307 1.71 17.69 20.02
CA ASP A 307 1.26 16.52 20.76
C ASP A 307 0.74 15.43 19.81
N PHE A 308 0.51 14.24 20.38
CA PHE A 308 -0.01 13.09 19.63
C PHE A 308 -1.54 13.06 19.67
N HIS A 309 -2.13 12.80 18.50
CA HIS A 309 -3.57 12.67 18.28
C HIS A 309 -3.87 11.34 17.58
N THR A 310 -5.03 10.75 17.86
CA THR A 310 -5.43 9.47 17.26
C THR A 310 -6.37 9.72 16.09
N PHE A 311 -5.91 9.39 14.89
CA PHE A 311 -6.74 9.35 13.70
C PHE A 311 -7.31 7.95 13.56
N ARG A 312 -8.62 7.87 13.34
CA ARG A 312 -9.35 6.60 13.27
C ARG A 312 -10.24 6.54 12.05
N LEU A 313 -10.20 5.39 11.38
CA LEU A 313 -11.07 5.03 10.28
C LEU A 313 -11.87 3.81 10.70
N GLU A 314 -13.20 3.89 10.58
CA GLU A 314 -14.08 2.72 10.70
C GLU A 314 -14.79 2.52 9.37
N TRP A 315 -14.61 1.35 8.76
CA TRP A 315 -15.32 1.03 7.54
C TRP A 315 -15.82 -0.40 7.49
N GLU A 316 -17.03 -0.55 6.97
CA GLU A 316 -17.62 -1.84 6.63
C GLU A 316 -17.64 -1.91 5.09
N PRO A 317 -16.93 -2.89 4.49
CA PRO A 317 -16.96 -3.11 3.04
C PRO A 317 -18.39 -3.20 2.52
N ARG A 318 -18.70 -2.45 1.45
CA ARG A 318 -20.06 -2.33 0.90
C ARG A 318 -21.13 -1.90 1.89
N GLY A 319 -20.74 -1.22 2.97
CA GLY A 319 -21.62 -0.69 4.01
C GLY A 319 -21.44 0.81 4.18
N TYR A 320 -20.40 1.21 4.92
CA TYR A 320 -20.13 2.60 5.23
C TYR A 320 -18.64 2.84 5.46
N ILE A 321 -18.23 4.11 5.45
CA ILE A 321 -16.89 4.54 5.85
C ILE A 321 -16.97 5.85 6.64
N ASN A 322 -16.33 5.90 7.81
CA ASN A 322 -16.37 7.02 8.74
C ASN A 322 -14.96 7.35 9.28
N TRP A 323 -14.63 8.63 9.34
CA TRP A 323 -13.36 9.16 9.84
C TRP A 323 -13.54 9.90 11.17
N TYR A 324 -12.56 9.76 12.05
CA TYR A 324 -12.55 10.35 13.38
C TYR A 324 -11.15 10.88 13.74
N VAL A 325 -11.12 11.92 14.59
CA VAL A 325 -9.91 12.34 15.31
C VAL A 325 -10.25 12.47 16.78
N ASP A 326 -9.51 11.77 17.63
CA ASP A 326 -9.77 11.68 19.08
C ASP A 326 -11.25 11.41 19.40
N ASP A 327 -11.81 10.40 18.72
CA ASP A 327 -13.22 9.98 18.78
C ASP A 327 -14.25 11.00 18.28
N PHE A 328 -13.83 12.18 17.80
CA PHE A 328 -14.72 13.14 17.14
C PHE A 328 -14.91 12.80 15.68
N PHE A 329 -16.17 12.56 15.29
CA PHE A 329 -16.56 12.32 13.90
C PHE A 329 -16.21 13.52 13.00
N LEU A 330 -15.52 13.24 11.88
CA LEU A 330 -15.12 14.22 10.88
C LEU A 330 -16.02 14.18 9.65
N TYR A 331 -16.12 13.01 9.05
CA TYR A 331 -16.68 12.81 7.73
C TYR A 331 -17.12 11.36 7.58
N GLY A 332 -18.11 11.10 6.73
CA GLY A 332 -18.52 9.75 6.38
C GLY A 332 -19.52 9.70 5.24
N ILE A 333 -19.60 8.52 4.61
CA ILE A 333 -20.50 8.22 3.49
C ILE A 333 -20.89 6.74 3.55
N ASP A 334 -22.08 6.41 3.03
CA ASP A 334 -22.57 5.04 2.89
C ASP A 334 -22.39 4.50 1.47
N ASP A 335 -22.34 3.18 1.34
CA ASP A 335 -22.23 2.48 0.04
C ASP A 335 -23.37 2.83 -0.91
N GLU A 336 -24.59 2.98 -0.38
CA GLU A 336 -25.77 3.35 -1.16
C GLU A 336 -25.54 4.67 -1.93
N SER A 337 -24.98 5.69 -1.27
CA SER A 337 -24.66 6.99 -1.89
C SER A 337 -23.70 6.86 -3.08
N LEU A 338 -22.71 5.95 -3.00
CA LEU A 338 -21.78 5.67 -4.10
C LEU A 338 -22.47 4.86 -5.21
N GLY A 339 -23.19 3.81 -4.80
CA GLY A 339 -23.85 2.86 -5.68
C GLY A 339 -24.96 3.48 -6.54
N GLU A 340 -25.71 4.43 -5.99
CA GLU A 340 -26.73 5.19 -6.70
C GLU A 340 -26.13 6.22 -7.66
N CYS A 341 -25.00 6.84 -7.30
CA CYS A 341 -24.39 7.90 -8.11
C CYS A 341 -23.57 7.37 -9.28
N THR A 342 -22.70 6.37 -9.06
CA THR A 342 -21.79 5.85 -10.08
C THR A 342 -21.76 4.33 -10.17
N GLY A 343 -22.34 3.64 -9.18
CA GLY A 343 -22.23 2.19 -9.05
C GLY A 343 -20.91 1.72 -8.44
N ALA A 344 -20.02 2.65 -8.06
CA ALA A 344 -18.88 2.36 -7.21
C ALA A 344 -19.34 1.97 -5.80
N HIS A 345 -18.45 1.34 -5.05
CA HIS A 345 -18.74 0.83 -3.70
C HIS A 345 -17.72 1.32 -2.67
N VAL A 346 -18.11 1.32 -1.39
CA VAL A 346 -17.19 1.34 -0.25
C VAL A 346 -16.29 0.10 -0.38
N PRO A 347 -14.96 0.27 -0.46
CA PRO A 347 -14.05 -0.81 -0.83
C PRO A 347 -14.12 -2.09 0.00
N ASP A 348 -14.19 -3.23 -0.69
CA ASP A 348 -13.96 -4.59 -0.17
C ASP A 348 -12.58 -5.15 -0.54
N GLU A 349 -11.82 -4.43 -1.36
CA GLU A 349 -10.45 -4.76 -1.77
C GLU A 349 -9.47 -4.75 -0.57
N PRO A 350 -8.72 -5.83 -0.32
CA PRO A 350 -7.66 -5.82 0.67
C PRO A 350 -6.65 -4.71 0.38
N SER A 351 -6.49 -3.83 1.36
CA SER A 351 -5.72 -2.60 1.22
C SER A 351 -4.53 -2.59 2.18
N TYR A 352 -3.41 -2.06 1.73
CA TYR A 352 -2.19 -1.90 2.52
C TYR A 352 -2.05 -0.45 2.99
N LEU A 353 -1.30 -0.24 4.06
CA LEU A 353 -1.11 1.07 4.69
C LEU A 353 0.15 1.75 4.15
N LEU A 354 0.07 3.08 4.01
CA LEU A 354 1.17 3.96 3.67
C LEU A 354 1.27 5.10 4.67
N ILE A 355 2.49 5.47 5.04
CA ILE A 355 2.78 6.63 5.89
C ILE A 355 3.95 7.38 5.25
N ASN A 356 3.77 8.67 4.96
CA ASN A 356 4.80 9.48 4.31
C ASN A 356 4.68 10.96 4.65
N THR A 357 5.75 11.69 4.38
CA THR A 357 5.71 13.15 4.26
C THR A 357 6.11 13.53 2.85
N ALA A 358 5.13 13.83 1.99
CA ALA A 358 5.40 14.35 0.66
C ALA A 358 5.71 15.85 0.70
N MET A 359 6.17 16.35 -0.44
CA MET A 359 6.35 17.77 -0.74
C MET A 359 6.05 17.97 -2.22
N SER A 360 5.28 19.00 -2.56
CA SER A 360 4.89 19.30 -3.94
C SER A 360 4.81 20.81 -4.13
N SER A 361 5.25 21.29 -5.30
CA SER A 361 5.11 22.70 -5.67
C SER A 361 3.65 23.15 -5.85
N THR A 362 2.70 22.20 -5.89
CA THR A 362 1.26 22.48 -5.97
C THR A 362 0.54 22.32 -4.63
N TRP A 363 1.24 22.01 -3.54
CA TRP A 363 0.65 21.76 -2.22
C TRP A 363 1.28 22.61 -1.12
N GLY A 364 0.56 23.63 -0.64
CA GLY A 364 1.01 24.44 0.50
C GLY A 364 2.08 25.48 0.15
N PHE A 365 2.45 25.61 -1.12
CA PHE A 365 3.34 26.64 -1.65
C PHE A 365 2.55 27.89 -2.04
N PRO A 366 3.16 29.09 -2.05
CA PRO A 366 2.48 30.33 -2.39
C PRO A 366 1.89 30.31 -3.81
N PHE A 367 0.61 30.66 -3.92
CA PHE A 367 -0.07 30.88 -5.20
C PHE A 367 -0.91 32.17 -5.14
N PRO A 368 -0.64 33.16 -6.01
CA PRO A 368 0.41 33.19 -7.03
C PRO A 368 1.81 33.24 -6.43
N CYS A 369 2.81 32.84 -7.22
CA CYS A 369 4.22 32.91 -6.82
C CYS A 369 4.64 34.37 -6.51
N PRO A 370 5.45 34.63 -5.46
CA PRO A 370 5.80 35.99 -5.09
C PRO A 370 6.65 36.71 -6.17
N PRO A 371 6.46 38.03 -6.37
CA PRO A 371 7.23 38.78 -7.35
C PRO A 371 8.74 38.73 -7.10
N GLY A 372 9.51 38.52 -8.16
CA GLY A 372 10.98 38.47 -8.10
C GLY A 372 11.59 37.10 -7.75
N CYS A 373 10.75 36.10 -7.49
CA CYS A 373 11.17 34.72 -7.20
C CYS A 373 11.30 33.87 -8.47
N ASP A 374 12.15 32.84 -8.41
CA ASP A 374 12.21 31.79 -9.42
C ASP A 374 11.26 30.65 -9.03
N CYS A 375 10.04 30.70 -9.53
CA CYS A 375 8.95 29.76 -9.20
C CYS A 375 9.18 28.34 -9.71
N LYS A 376 10.25 28.09 -10.47
CA LYS A 376 10.63 26.73 -10.91
C LYS A 376 11.68 26.12 -10.00
N CYS A 377 12.20 26.88 -9.05
CA CYS A 377 13.28 26.49 -8.17
C CYS A 377 12.80 26.50 -6.71
N HIS A 378 13.07 25.41 -5.99
CA HIS A 378 12.68 25.24 -4.59
C HIS A 378 13.91 24.73 -3.84
N ASP A 379 14.68 25.65 -3.26
CA ASP A 379 15.95 25.39 -2.61
C ASP A 379 16.08 26.33 -1.40
N CYS A 380 16.49 25.78 -0.26
CA CYS A 380 16.66 26.49 0.99
C CYS A 380 17.93 27.36 1.05
N VAL A 381 18.87 27.16 0.13
CA VAL A 381 20.14 27.89 0.04
C VAL A 381 20.01 29.11 -0.88
N ASN A 382 19.50 28.94 -2.11
CA ASN A 382 19.39 30.03 -3.06
C ASN A 382 18.23 31.00 -2.73
N PRO A 383 18.49 32.30 -2.45
CA PRO A 383 17.45 33.26 -2.07
C PRO A 383 16.31 33.43 -3.10
N LYS A 384 16.61 33.31 -4.40
CA LYS A 384 15.60 33.42 -5.47
C LYS A 384 14.66 32.22 -5.51
N CYS A 385 15.12 31.05 -5.06
CA CYS A 385 14.34 29.83 -4.94
C CYS A 385 13.61 29.79 -3.61
N LYS A 386 14.30 30.15 -2.52
CA LYS A 386 13.74 30.21 -1.16
C LYS A 386 12.50 31.10 -1.09
N CYS A 387 12.49 32.24 -1.79
CA CYS A 387 11.33 33.12 -1.77
C CYS A 387 10.11 32.59 -2.55
N ALA A 388 10.27 31.54 -3.37
CA ALA A 388 9.15 30.83 -3.98
C ALA A 388 8.50 29.81 -3.02
N MET A 389 9.05 29.61 -1.82
CA MET A 389 8.54 28.70 -0.80
C MET A 389 7.84 29.46 0.34
N PRO A 390 7.02 28.78 1.16
CA PRO A 390 6.41 29.40 2.32
C PRO A 390 7.47 30.03 3.26
N PRO A 391 7.27 31.28 3.73
CA PRO A 391 8.18 31.90 4.68
C PRO A 391 8.36 31.03 5.93
N GLY A 392 9.59 30.83 6.37
CA GLY A 392 9.91 29.99 7.53
C GLY A 392 10.03 28.49 7.21
N PHE A 393 9.74 28.04 5.98
CA PHE A 393 9.72 26.62 5.62
C PHE A 393 11.07 25.92 5.89
N CYS A 394 12.16 26.53 5.43
CA CYS A 394 13.49 25.96 5.59
C CYS A 394 13.92 25.84 7.05
N GLU A 395 13.45 26.77 7.90
CA GLU A 395 13.69 26.77 9.34
C GLU A 395 12.88 25.70 10.09
N THR A 396 11.92 25.05 9.41
CA THR A 396 11.19 23.89 9.95
C THR A 396 11.87 22.55 9.66
N LEU A 397 12.96 22.52 8.89
CA LEU A 397 13.69 21.31 8.52
C LEU A 397 14.94 21.12 9.43
N PRO A 398 15.30 19.88 9.79
CA PRO A 398 14.58 18.64 9.53
C PRO A 398 13.25 18.57 10.30
N ALA A 399 12.21 18.06 9.63
CA ALA A 399 10.87 17.90 10.19
C ALA A 399 10.57 16.41 10.41
N HIS A 400 9.96 16.07 11.55
CA HIS A 400 9.72 14.69 11.97
C HIS A 400 8.23 14.38 12.08
N PHE A 401 7.74 13.48 11.24
CA PHE A 401 6.39 12.93 11.35
C PHE A 401 6.48 11.68 12.21
N LEU A 402 5.97 11.78 13.44
CA LEU A 402 6.11 10.73 14.45
C LEU A 402 4.82 9.93 14.54
N VAL A 403 4.96 8.61 14.53
CA VAL A 403 3.87 7.65 14.72
C VAL A 403 4.16 6.83 15.96
N ASP A 404 3.25 6.91 16.92
CA ASP A 404 3.29 6.20 18.20
C ASP A 404 2.85 4.76 18.03
N TYR A 405 1.71 4.54 17.38
CA TYR A 405 1.29 3.20 17.03
C TYR A 405 0.44 3.19 15.76
N VAL A 406 0.40 2.01 15.15
CA VAL A 406 -0.62 1.61 14.18
C VAL A 406 -1.34 0.40 14.76
N ARG A 407 -2.67 0.42 14.78
CA ARG A 407 -3.49 -0.70 15.25
C ARG A 407 -4.66 -0.95 14.32
N VAL A 408 -4.90 -2.21 14.01
CA VAL A 408 -6.03 -2.65 13.18
C VAL A 408 -6.84 -3.68 13.95
N TYR A 409 -8.15 -3.47 13.98
CA TYR A 409 -9.12 -4.32 14.64
C TYR A 409 -10.16 -4.79 13.64
N GLN A 410 -10.51 -6.07 13.67
CA GLN A 410 -11.43 -6.66 12.70
C GLN A 410 -12.44 -7.58 13.39
N ARG A 411 -13.64 -7.63 12.83
CA ARG A 411 -14.67 -8.58 13.23
C ARG A 411 -14.50 -9.90 12.45
N PRO A 412 -15.09 -11.02 12.90
CA PRO A 412 -14.92 -12.30 12.23
C PRO A 412 -15.34 -12.35 10.75
N GLN A 413 -16.22 -11.45 10.29
CA GLN A 413 -16.61 -11.38 8.88
C GLN A 413 -15.58 -10.68 7.98
N HIS A 414 -14.67 -9.88 8.56
CA HIS A 414 -13.63 -9.19 7.80
C HIS A 414 -12.50 -10.15 7.45
N LYS A 415 -11.77 -9.86 6.38
CA LYS A 415 -10.65 -10.68 5.94
C LYS A 415 -9.33 -9.96 6.14
N LEU A 416 -8.37 -10.73 6.64
CA LEU A 416 -6.97 -10.36 6.76
C LEU A 416 -6.19 -11.02 5.64
N GLY A 417 -5.19 -10.33 5.09
CA GLY A 417 -4.29 -10.85 4.07
C GLY A 417 -4.36 -10.09 2.74
N CYS A 418 -3.24 -10.08 2.02
CA CYS A 418 -3.09 -9.35 0.76
C CYS A 418 -3.69 -10.08 -0.45
N SER A 419 -3.76 -11.41 -0.40
CA SER A 419 -4.38 -12.26 -1.41
C SER A 419 -5.28 -13.24 -0.69
N THR A 420 -6.58 -13.07 -0.82
CA THR A 420 -7.58 -13.93 -0.15
C THR A 420 -8.32 -14.78 -1.16
N ASP A 421 -8.97 -15.85 -0.70
CA ASP A 421 -9.89 -16.70 -1.47
C ASP A 421 -10.95 -15.89 -2.24
N THR A 422 -11.44 -14.79 -1.67
CA THR A 422 -12.41 -13.90 -2.31
C THR A 422 -11.79 -12.72 -3.03
N HIS A 423 -10.52 -12.42 -2.78
CA HIS A 423 -9.83 -11.28 -3.39
C HIS A 423 -8.41 -11.70 -3.76
N PRO A 424 -8.24 -12.62 -4.72
CA PRO A 424 -6.92 -13.10 -5.09
C PRO A 424 -6.15 -12.00 -5.82
N THR A 425 -4.89 -11.80 -5.45
CA THR A 425 -4.00 -10.78 -6.03
C THR A 425 -2.62 -11.35 -6.38
N LYS A 426 -2.19 -12.41 -5.67
CA LYS A 426 -0.84 -12.99 -5.73
C LYS A 426 -0.42 -13.35 -7.16
N ARG A 427 -1.22 -14.16 -7.86
CA ARG A 427 -0.92 -14.62 -9.23
C ARG A 427 -0.98 -13.46 -10.24
N PHE A 428 -1.86 -12.49 -10.04
CA PHE A 428 -1.94 -11.29 -10.87
C PHE A 428 -0.67 -10.44 -10.75
N ILE A 429 -0.25 -10.14 -9.51
CA ILE A 429 0.96 -9.36 -9.23
C ILE A 429 2.20 -10.10 -9.74
N GLN A 430 2.29 -11.41 -9.53
CA GLN A 430 3.39 -12.24 -10.05
C GLN A 430 3.45 -12.21 -11.59
N GLY A 431 2.29 -12.34 -12.26
CA GLY A 431 2.20 -12.27 -13.71
C GLY A 431 2.55 -10.90 -14.32
N HIS A 432 2.54 -9.85 -13.49
CA HIS A 432 2.80 -8.46 -13.89
C HIS A 432 3.91 -7.81 -13.04
N SER A 433 4.86 -8.59 -12.54
CA SER A 433 5.84 -8.14 -11.53
C SER A 433 6.68 -6.93 -11.97
N ASP A 434 6.85 -6.74 -13.29
CA ASP A 434 7.55 -5.60 -13.87
C ASP A 434 6.84 -4.26 -13.57
N ARG A 435 5.50 -4.26 -13.45
CA ARG A 435 4.70 -3.07 -13.12
C ARG A 435 4.88 -2.60 -11.67
N TYR A 436 5.28 -3.52 -10.78
CA TYR A 436 5.46 -3.27 -9.33
C TYR A 436 6.92 -3.07 -8.93
N SER A 437 7.81 -2.96 -9.91
CA SER A 437 9.25 -2.81 -9.73
C SER A 437 9.72 -1.43 -10.16
N ASP A 438 10.81 -0.93 -9.56
CA ASP A 438 11.30 0.40 -9.92
C ASP A 438 11.95 0.32 -11.31
N PRO A 439 11.45 1.05 -12.31
CA PRO A 439 12.02 1.02 -13.64
C PRO A 439 13.47 1.50 -13.64
N ASP A 440 13.89 2.40 -12.75
CA ASP A 440 15.21 3.00 -12.75
C ASP A 440 16.29 2.09 -12.15
N VAL A 441 15.89 1.12 -11.31
CA VAL A 441 16.81 0.22 -10.61
C VAL A 441 16.82 -1.16 -11.26
N ARG A 442 17.93 -1.54 -11.90
CA ARG A 442 18.00 -2.85 -12.60
C ARG A 442 17.75 -4.05 -11.68
N ALA A 443 18.17 -3.98 -10.42
CA ALA A 443 18.05 -5.07 -9.47
C ALA A 443 16.60 -5.33 -9.02
N SER A 444 15.77 -4.28 -8.86
CA SER A 444 14.38 -4.40 -8.43
C SER A 444 13.47 -4.99 -9.52
N ARG A 445 13.80 -4.80 -10.80
CA ARG A 445 13.02 -5.33 -11.95
C ARG A 445 12.77 -6.84 -11.97
N LYS A 446 13.51 -7.62 -11.18
CA LYS A 446 13.34 -9.07 -11.11
C LYS A 446 12.41 -9.52 -9.99
N ARG A 447 12.26 -8.72 -8.93
CA ARG A 447 11.48 -9.04 -7.73
C ARG A 447 10.98 -7.74 -7.10
N PRO A 448 9.66 -7.50 -7.02
CA PRO A 448 9.09 -6.27 -6.44
C PRO A 448 9.44 -6.04 -4.97
N LEU A 449 9.63 -7.12 -4.21
CA LEU A 449 10.07 -7.12 -2.82
C LEU A 449 11.14 -8.20 -2.63
N ARG A 450 12.07 -7.95 -1.72
CA ARG A 450 13.03 -8.95 -1.25
C ARG A 450 12.43 -9.78 -0.14
N ASP A 451 12.93 -11.01 -0.03
CA ASP A 451 12.63 -11.88 1.10
C ASP A 451 13.19 -11.24 2.38
N VAL A 452 12.48 -11.42 3.50
CA VAL A 452 12.91 -10.83 4.79
C VAL A 452 14.15 -11.55 5.28
N GLU A 453 15.20 -10.79 5.59
CA GLU A 453 16.45 -11.31 6.12
C GLU A 453 16.27 -11.79 7.58
N VAL A 454 17.05 -12.80 7.96
CA VAL A 454 17.12 -13.31 9.35
C VAL A 454 18.57 -13.25 9.79
N GLY A 455 18.98 -12.07 10.28
CA GLY A 455 20.35 -11.81 10.71
C GLY A 455 21.30 -11.54 9.53
N GLY A 456 22.60 -11.65 9.77
CA GLY A 456 23.65 -11.39 8.79
C GLY A 456 24.09 -9.93 8.67
N GLY A 457 23.41 -9.00 9.33
CA GLY A 457 23.87 -7.61 9.46
C GLY A 457 25.20 -7.50 10.20
N PRO A 458 26.03 -6.50 9.90
CA PRO A 458 27.31 -6.31 10.57
C PRO A 458 27.12 -5.93 12.04
N CYS A 459 27.95 -6.49 12.93
CA CYS A 459 27.91 -6.18 14.36
C CYS A 459 29.30 -6.24 14.99
N ARG A 460 29.43 -5.59 16.16
CA ARG A 460 30.59 -5.65 17.05
C ARG A 460 30.22 -6.29 18.39
N VAL A 461 29.02 -5.99 18.88
CA VAL A 461 28.49 -6.47 20.17
C VAL A 461 27.06 -6.96 20.00
N ASP A 462 26.57 -7.79 20.94
CA ASP A 462 25.23 -8.38 20.87
C ASP A 462 24.12 -7.30 20.80
N SER A 463 24.34 -6.14 21.43
CA SER A 463 23.38 -5.03 21.41
C SER A 463 23.19 -4.41 20.03
N ASP A 464 24.14 -4.59 19.10
CA ASP A 464 23.97 -4.17 17.71
C ASP A 464 22.88 -5.01 17.02
N CYS A 465 22.70 -6.25 17.49
CA CYS A 465 21.75 -7.25 17.00
C CYS A 465 20.44 -7.29 17.81
N GLY A 466 20.09 -6.21 18.51
CA GLY A 466 18.93 -6.18 19.40
C GLY A 466 19.07 -7.03 20.67
N GLY A 467 20.22 -7.65 20.91
CA GLY A 467 20.49 -8.48 22.09
C GLY A 467 21.20 -7.71 23.19
N GLY A 468 20.45 -7.16 24.16
CA GLY A 468 21.04 -6.41 25.28
C GLY A 468 20.48 -6.72 26.67
N GLY A 469 19.35 -7.45 26.77
CA GLY A 469 18.75 -7.84 28.04
C GLY A 469 19.10 -9.28 28.39
N GLY A 470 19.85 -9.49 29.47
CA GLY A 470 20.41 -10.78 29.90
C GLY A 470 19.44 -11.96 29.81
N GLY A 471 19.59 -12.78 28.76
CA GLY A 471 18.82 -14.00 28.53
C GLY A 471 18.79 -14.42 27.07
N GLY A 472 19.79 -15.20 26.62
CA GLY A 472 19.73 -16.01 25.38
C GLY A 472 19.25 -15.32 24.10
N GLY A 473 19.47 -14.01 23.96
CA GLY A 473 18.93 -13.21 22.85
C GLY A 473 19.73 -13.32 21.54
N SER A 474 19.25 -12.62 20.50
CA SER A 474 20.00 -12.41 19.25
C SER A 474 21.42 -11.93 19.58
N ALA A 475 22.43 -12.44 18.87
CA ALA A 475 23.81 -12.26 19.27
C ALA A 475 24.72 -11.87 18.10
N CYS A 476 25.83 -11.22 18.40
CA CYS A 476 26.87 -10.94 17.44
C CYS A 476 27.82 -12.12 17.33
N ARG A 477 27.66 -12.91 16.27
CA ARG A 477 28.49 -14.09 15.99
C ARG A 477 29.37 -13.83 14.77
N ARG A 478 30.69 -13.92 14.95
CA ARG A 478 31.65 -13.70 13.85
C ARG A 478 31.45 -12.36 13.12
N ARG A 479 31.15 -11.29 13.87
CA ARG A 479 30.83 -9.93 13.38
C ARG A 479 29.56 -9.86 12.51
N ARG A 480 28.66 -10.83 12.65
CA ARG A 480 27.37 -10.90 11.97
C ARG A 480 26.27 -11.17 13.00
N CYS A 481 25.12 -10.53 12.83
CA CYS A 481 23.99 -10.80 13.71
C CYS A 481 23.40 -12.18 13.45
N ASP A 482 23.11 -12.89 14.54
CA ASP A 482 22.46 -14.19 14.55
C ASP A 482 21.16 -14.03 15.35
N CYS A 483 20.02 -14.06 14.66
CA CYS A 483 18.74 -13.75 15.26
C CYS A 483 18.23 -14.93 16.09
N LYS A 484 17.69 -14.62 17.27
CA LYS A 484 16.88 -15.59 18.01
C LYS A 484 15.56 -15.86 17.29
N GLU A 485 14.91 -16.96 17.66
CA GLU A 485 13.55 -17.26 17.20
C GLU A 485 12.58 -16.09 17.49
N GLY A 486 11.76 -15.76 16.50
CA GLY A 486 10.82 -14.64 16.57
C GLY A 486 11.43 -13.26 16.30
N ALA A 487 12.74 -13.14 16.03
CA ALA A 487 13.38 -11.91 15.57
C ALA A 487 13.85 -12.04 14.11
N THR A 488 13.80 -10.94 13.36
CA THR A 488 14.14 -10.89 11.94
C THR A 488 14.77 -9.53 11.59
N GLY A 489 15.18 -9.39 10.33
CA GLY A 489 15.95 -8.29 9.80
C GLY A 489 17.45 -8.53 9.97
N PRO A 490 18.29 -7.77 9.27
CA PRO A 490 19.75 -7.92 9.33
C PRO A 490 20.30 -7.71 10.74
N THR A 491 19.67 -6.83 11.53
CA THR A 491 20.06 -6.49 12.90
C THR A 491 19.15 -7.13 13.96
N CYS A 492 18.26 -8.03 13.57
CA CYS A 492 17.36 -8.76 14.50
C CYS A 492 16.47 -7.86 15.39
N ARG A 493 16.19 -6.63 14.93
CA ARG A 493 15.38 -5.64 15.66
C ARG A 493 13.89 -5.70 15.33
N ALA A 494 13.52 -6.36 14.24
CA ALA A 494 12.11 -6.54 13.89
C ALA A 494 11.59 -7.83 14.50
N ALA A 495 10.42 -7.80 15.13
CA ALA A 495 9.71 -9.03 15.48
C ALA A 495 9.24 -9.72 14.19
N ALA A 496 9.41 -11.03 14.10
CA ALA A 496 8.88 -11.81 12.99
C ALA A 496 7.37 -11.56 12.83
N ALA A 497 6.91 -11.54 11.59
CA ALA A 497 5.50 -11.41 11.25
C ALA A 497 5.19 -12.26 10.03
N HIS A 498 3.99 -12.81 10.00
CA HIS A 498 3.53 -13.66 8.90
C HIS A 498 2.02 -13.63 8.82
N ASP A 499 1.50 -13.93 7.63
CA ASP A 499 0.09 -14.19 7.47
C ASP A 499 -0.27 -15.49 8.15
N ASP A 500 -1.09 -15.40 9.20
CA ASP A 500 -1.60 -16.57 9.91
C ASP A 500 -2.56 -17.39 9.01
N VAL A 501 -3.08 -16.78 7.93
CA VAL A 501 -4.00 -17.41 6.98
C VAL A 501 -3.41 -17.43 5.57
N ILE A 502 -3.09 -18.62 5.07
CA ILE A 502 -2.66 -18.81 3.68
C ILE A 502 -3.88 -19.23 2.87
N TYR A 503 -4.41 -18.33 2.04
CA TYR A 503 -5.53 -18.63 1.15
C TYR A 503 -5.10 -19.26 -0.18
N ASP A 504 -3.85 -18.99 -0.59
CA ASP A 504 -3.28 -19.46 -1.85
C ASP A 504 -2.23 -20.55 -1.58
N ASP A 505 -2.67 -21.80 -1.39
CA ASP A 505 -1.76 -22.94 -1.38
C ASP A 505 -1.16 -23.12 -2.79
N LEU A 506 0.16 -22.92 -2.89
CA LEU A 506 0.91 -23.17 -4.12
C LEU A 506 1.12 -24.67 -4.37
N ASP A 507 0.77 -25.52 -3.41
CA ASP A 507 0.98 -26.98 -3.47
C ASP A 507 -0.13 -27.72 -4.24
N ASP A 508 -1.28 -27.08 -4.53
CA ASP A 508 -2.26 -27.59 -5.49
C ASP A 508 -1.83 -27.27 -6.93
N ILE A 509 -0.70 -27.88 -7.31
CA ILE A 509 -0.36 -28.16 -8.69
C ILE A 509 -1.40 -29.18 -9.19
N HIS A 510 -2.59 -28.70 -9.58
CA HIS A 510 -3.49 -29.45 -10.46
C HIS A 510 -2.95 -29.43 -11.89
N VAL A 511 -1.73 -29.93 -12.10
CA VAL A 511 -1.22 -30.30 -13.45
C VAL A 511 -2.21 -31.21 -14.16
N PHE A 512 -3.03 -31.95 -13.42
CA PHE A 512 -4.05 -32.84 -13.97
C PHE A 512 -5.35 -32.15 -14.44
N ASP A 513 -5.78 -31.01 -13.87
CA ASP A 513 -7.01 -30.36 -14.33
C ASP A 513 -6.80 -29.48 -15.58
N ASP A 514 -5.60 -28.91 -15.77
CA ASP A 514 -5.25 -28.25 -17.04
C ASP A 514 -4.96 -29.26 -18.17
N LEU A 515 -4.48 -30.47 -17.85
CA LEU A 515 -4.36 -31.55 -18.84
C LEU A 515 -5.72 -32.08 -19.32
N ARG A 516 -6.77 -32.02 -18.49
CA ARG A 516 -8.15 -32.39 -18.91
C ARG A 516 -8.77 -31.40 -19.90
N ARG A 517 -8.21 -30.19 -20.02
CA ARG A 517 -8.66 -29.19 -20.99
C ARG A 517 -7.94 -29.28 -22.34
N PHE A 518 -6.91 -30.13 -22.46
CA PHE A 518 -6.38 -30.52 -23.76
C PHE A 518 -7.30 -31.54 -24.40
N TYR A 519 -8.12 -31.08 -25.35
CA TYR A 519 -8.85 -31.92 -26.29
C TYR A 519 -7.81 -32.68 -27.16
N ALA A 520 -7.34 -33.84 -26.68
CA ALA A 520 -6.54 -34.73 -27.50
C ALA A 520 -7.45 -35.30 -28.60
N PRO A 521 -7.09 -35.18 -29.90
CA PRO A 521 -7.86 -35.81 -30.96
C PRO A 521 -7.96 -37.32 -30.68
N PRO A 522 -9.12 -37.99 -30.88
CA PRO A 522 -9.31 -39.41 -30.60
C PRO A 522 -8.29 -40.37 -31.26
N ALA A 523 -7.55 -39.87 -32.26
CA ALA A 523 -6.47 -40.58 -32.92
C ALA A 523 -5.20 -40.74 -32.05
N MET A 524 -4.92 -39.82 -31.13
CA MET A 524 -3.73 -39.86 -30.28
C MET A 524 -3.82 -40.96 -29.21
N ASP A 525 -4.99 -41.18 -28.61
CA ASP A 525 -5.19 -42.25 -27.62
C ASP A 525 -4.94 -43.64 -28.21
N ARG A 526 -5.34 -43.85 -29.47
CA ARG A 526 -5.14 -45.12 -30.18
C ARG A 526 -3.66 -45.37 -30.50
N LEU A 527 -2.91 -44.31 -30.83
CA LEU A 527 -1.46 -44.38 -31.07
C LEU A 527 -0.69 -44.66 -29.78
N CYS A 528 -1.03 -44.00 -28.68
CA CYS A 528 -0.42 -44.23 -27.37
C CYS A 528 -0.67 -45.65 -26.86
N LEU A 529 -1.91 -46.16 -26.99
CA LEU A 529 -2.24 -47.53 -26.60
C LEU A 529 -1.50 -48.56 -27.45
N ALA A 530 -1.42 -48.35 -28.77
CA ALA A 530 -0.65 -49.23 -29.66
C ALA A 530 0.84 -49.25 -29.31
N PHE A 531 1.41 -48.10 -28.97
CA PHE A 531 2.82 -47.98 -28.57
C PHE A 531 3.10 -48.68 -27.23
N LEU A 532 2.20 -48.53 -26.25
CA LEU A 532 2.30 -49.22 -24.96
C LEU A 532 2.18 -50.75 -25.10
N LEU A 533 1.26 -51.23 -25.95
CA LEU A 533 1.12 -52.66 -26.24
C LEU A 533 2.34 -53.23 -26.96
N LEU A 534 2.97 -52.45 -27.85
CA LEU A 534 4.21 -52.85 -28.51
C LEU A 534 5.36 -52.98 -27.51
N ILE A 535 5.52 -52.02 -26.60
CA ILE A 535 6.54 -52.08 -25.54
C ILE A 535 6.30 -53.31 -24.65
N LEU A 536 5.05 -53.55 -24.24
CA LEU A 536 4.70 -54.70 -23.42
C LEU A 536 5.03 -56.01 -24.14
N ALA A 537 4.71 -56.13 -25.43
CA ALA A 537 5.04 -57.30 -26.23
C ALA A 537 6.55 -57.53 -26.35
N ILE A 538 7.34 -56.46 -26.53
CA ILE A 538 8.81 -56.53 -26.57
C ILE A 538 9.36 -57.02 -25.22
N VAL A 539 8.85 -56.48 -24.11
CA VAL A 539 9.27 -56.88 -22.75
C VAL A 539 8.92 -58.34 -22.48
N VAL A 540 7.69 -58.76 -22.80
CA VAL A 540 7.25 -60.15 -22.64
C VAL A 540 8.09 -61.10 -23.50
N ALA A 541 8.37 -60.74 -24.76
CA ALA A 541 9.23 -61.52 -25.63
C ALA A 541 10.67 -61.61 -25.09
N HIS A 542 11.21 -60.52 -24.55
CA HIS A 542 12.54 -60.50 -23.94
C HIS A 542 12.62 -61.39 -22.68
N VAL A 543 11.59 -61.33 -21.82
CA VAL A 543 11.48 -62.16 -20.61
C VAL A 543 11.30 -63.65 -20.96
N ALA A 544 10.49 -63.95 -21.97
CA ALA A 544 10.32 -65.34 -22.45
C ALA A 544 11.63 -65.90 -23.03
N ARG A 545 12.37 -65.09 -23.81
CA ARG A 545 13.65 -65.50 -24.42
C ARG A 545 14.73 -65.72 -23.37
N THR A 546 14.80 -64.87 -22.35
CA THR A 546 15.73 -65.03 -21.22
C THR A 546 15.37 -66.22 -20.32
N LYS A 547 14.08 -66.53 -20.12
CA LYS A 547 13.66 -67.78 -19.46
C LYS A 547 14.00 -69.02 -20.28
N HIS A 548 13.79 -69.02 -21.60
CA HIS A 548 14.16 -70.15 -22.46
C HIS A 548 15.68 -70.38 -22.49
N GLN A 549 16.48 -69.31 -22.51
CA GLN A 549 17.95 -69.43 -22.44
C GLN A 549 18.43 -69.95 -21.08
N ARG A 550 17.74 -69.64 -19.97
CA ARG A 550 18.06 -70.19 -18.65
C ARG A 550 17.59 -71.64 -18.46
N GLY A 551 16.49 -72.04 -19.10
CA GLY A 551 15.98 -73.43 -19.06
C GLY A 551 16.75 -74.44 -19.94
N LEU A 552 17.72 -73.99 -20.73
CA LEU A 552 18.60 -74.86 -21.54
C LEU A 552 19.95 -75.17 -20.85
N TYR A 553 20.18 -74.67 -19.63
CA TYR A 553 21.36 -74.96 -18.81
C TYR A 553 21.07 -75.85 -17.58
N ASP A 554 19.82 -76.28 -17.41
CA ASP A 554 19.42 -77.29 -16.42
C ASP A 554 18.97 -78.57 -17.14
N TYR A 555 19.92 -79.25 -17.81
CA TYR A 555 19.96 -80.71 -18.04
C TYR A 555 21.38 -81.14 -18.44
#